data_AF-A0AAV7P813-F1
#
_entry.id   AF-A0AAV7P813-F1
#
_cell.length_a   1.000
_cell.length_b   1.000
_cell.length_c   1.000
_cell.angle_alpha   90.00
_cell.angle_beta   90.00
_cell.angle_gamma   90.00
#
_symmetry.space_group_name_H-M   'P 1'
#
loop_
_entity.id
_entity.type
_entity.pdbx_description
1 polymer ?
#
loop_
_entity_poly.entity_id
_entity_poly.type
_entity_poly.pdbx_seq_one_letter_code
_entity_poly.pdbx_strand_id
1 'polypeptide(L)'
;MPRGKATGKATGKPARQLLFSEALHQQKHPSAEDPPPLPCANMADDMQGATMDRILQEILAVSRKLEGMDNAMEALTAETRSMRLDIASFQSQISGVDQRVATVETQVASWTNRDHELSHLRSKLTDLEDRSRRNNVHLLGFPEGVEGADLFPYLRDVLPKLTDIIFDPPLEFQREHRLGPKRQDGNDRPPNYSLHATTPAGLPTITDGSNARAAPIG
;
A
#
# COMPACT_ATOMS: atom_id res chain seq x y z
N MET A 1 29.27 40.49 -6.80
CA MET A 1 29.73 41.83 -6.34
C MET A 1 29.29 41.98 -4.89
N PRO A 2 30.08 42.54 -3.93
CA PRO A 2 31.44 43.13 -3.99
C PRO A 2 32.50 42.14 -3.43
N ARG A 3 33.83 42.17 -3.68
CA ARG A 3 34.93 43.16 -3.86
C ARG A 3 35.79 43.37 -2.59
N GLY A 4 37.07 42.99 -2.71
CA GLY A 4 38.25 43.68 -2.14
C GLY A 4 38.70 43.20 -0.76
N LYS A 5 40.00 43.20 -0.39
CA LYS A 5 41.20 43.81 -0.97
C LYS A 5 42.47 43.10 -0.47
N ALA A 6 43.52 43.17 -1.28
CA ALA A 6 44.91 42.89 -0.93
C ALA A 6 45.61 44.11 -0.29
N THR A 7 46.65 43.86 0.51
CA THR A 7 47.84 44.73 0.76
C THR A 7 48.96 43.80 1.31
N GLY A 8 50.14 43.62 0.70
CA GLY A 8 51.27 44.57 0.58
C GLY A 8 51.84 44.85 1.98
N LYS A 9 53.12 44.74 2.35
CA LYS A 9 54.45 45.05 1.75
C LYS A 9 55.48 44.70 2.87
N ALA A 10 56.75 44.36 2.67
CA ALA A 10 57.90 45.26 2.47
C ALA A 10 59.19 44.45 2.79
N THR A 11 60.14 44.27 1.86
CA THR A 11 61.39 45.05 1.62
C THR A 11 62.56 44.82 2.59
N GLY A 12 63.77 44.56 2.05
CA GLY A 12 65.02 45.10 2.62
C GLY A 12 66.21 44.14 2.80
N LYS A 13 67.04 43.99 1.76
CA LYS A 13 68.48 43.62 1.80
C LYS A 13 69.34 44.88 2.17
N PRO A 14 70.69 44.90 2.15
CA PRO A 14 71.78 43.94 2.50
C PRO A 14 72.98 44.59 3.27
N ALA A 15 74.01 43.82 3.66
CA ALA A 15 75.45 44.21 3.74
C ALA A 15 76.26 42.91 3.92
N ARG A 16 77.18 42.43 3.06
CA ARG A 16 78.43 42.94 2.47
C ARG A 16 79.52 43.31 3.49
N GLN A 17 80.46 42.39 3.69
CA GLN A 17 81.88 42.71 3.86
C GLN A 17 82.74 41.57 3.28
N LEU A 18 83.66 41.98 2.41
CA LEU A 18 84.71 41.22 1.73
C LEU A 18 86.06 41.59 2.39
N LEU A 19 87.13 40.96 1.88
CA LEU A 19 88.56 41.32 1.97
C LEU A 19 89.28 40.61 3.13
N PHE A 20 90.47 40.01 3.02
CA PHE A 20 91.61 40.08 2.06
C PHE A 20 92.53 38.88 2.44
N SER A 21 92.90 37.94 1.54
CA SER A 21 94.15 37.80 0.74
C SER A 21 95.51 37.90 1.45
N GLU A 22 96.35 36.86 1.27
CA GLU A 22 97.83 36.84 0.97
C GLU A 22 98.39 35.43 1.35
N ALA A 23 98.78 34.54 0.44
CA ALA A 23 99.94 34.50 -0.47
C ALA A 23 101.30 34.28 0.24
N LEU A 24 101.90 33.08 0.11
CA LEU A 24 103.16 32.87 -0.62
C LEU A 24 103.62 31.40 -0.66
N HIS A 25 104.22 31.07 -1.81
CA HIS A 25 104.91 29.84 -2.19
C HIS A 25 106.05 29.43 -1.25
N GLN A 26 106.22 28.12 -1.05
CA GLN A 26 107.55 27.51 -1.17
C GLN A 26 107.46 26.03 -1.56
N GLN A 27 108.01 25.74 -2.73
CA GLN A 27 108.29 24.41 -3.27
C GLN A 27 109.53 23.85 -2.56
N LYS A 28 109.43 22.67 -1.93
CA LYS A 28 110.57 21.86 -1.47
C LYS A 28 110.22 20.37 -1.52
N HIS A 29 110.74 19.65 -2.50
CA HIS A 29 111.11 18.24 -2.39
C HIS A 29 112.66 18.18 -2.35
N PRO A 30 113.36 17.16 -1.80
CA PRO A 30 112.90 15.76 -1.62
C PRO A 30 113.29 15.10 -0.27
N SER A 31 112.57 14.03 0.12
CA SER A 31 113.13 12.77 0.65
C SER A 31 112.04 11.87 1.23
N ALA A 32 111.93 10.67 0.65
CA ALA A 32 111.42 9.42 1.20
C ALA A 32 110.21 9.46 2.16
N GLU A 33 109.00 9.30 1.61
CA GLU A 33 107.96 8.52 2.27
C GLU A 33 107.44 7.45 1.31
N ASP A 34 107.25 6.25 1.85
CA ASP A 34 106.76 5.06 1.16
C ASP A 34 105.45 5.35 0.41
N PRO A 35 105.20 4.71 -0.76
CA PRO A 35 103.93 4.89 -1.44
C PRO A 35 102.78 4.47 -0.51
N PRO A 36 101.71 5.28 -0.36
CA PRO A 36 100.52 4.83 0.35
C PRO A 36 100.01 3.56 -0.34
N PRO A 37 99.55 2.55 0.42
CA PRO A 37 99.02 1.35 -0.19
C PRO A 37 97.89 1.75 -1.13
N LEU A 38 97.96 1.23 -2.36
CA LEU A 38 96.91 1.37 -3.36
C LEU A 38 95.56 1.03 -2.69
N PRO A 39 94.49 1.82 -2.90
CA PRO A 39 93.15 1.39 -2.53
C PRO A 39 92.85 0.17 -3.39
N CYS A 40 93.01 -1.03 -2.84
CA CYS A 40 92.33 -2.20 -3.36
C CYS A 40 90.85 -1.86 -3.32
N ALA A 41 90.30 -1.54 -4.48
CA ALA A 41 88.92 -1.14 -4.63
C ALA A 41 88.02 -2.29 -4.16
N ASN A 42 87.29 -2.06 -3.07
CA ASN A 42 86.23 -2.92 -2.54
C ASN A 42 84.99 -2.93 -3.45
N MET A 43 85.17 -3.03 -4.78
CA MET A 43 84.05 -3.01 -5.73
C MET A 43 83.14 -4.25 -5.61
N ALA A 44 83.67 -5.36 -5.07
CA ALA A 44 82.89 -6.56 -4.76
C ALA A 44 82.00 -6.38 -3.50
N ASP A 45 82.51 -5.68 -2.48
CA ASP A 45 81.78 -5.34 -1.25
C ASP A 45 80.70 -4.27 -1.52
N ASP A 46 80.98 -3.27 -2.37
CA ASP A 46 80.00 -2.26 -2.78
C ASP A 46 78.82 -2.87 -3.57
N MET A 47 79.11 -3.84 -4.44
CA MET A 47 78.08 -4.54 -5.20
C MET A 47 77.25 -5.48 -4.31
N GLN A 48 77.87 -6.14 -3.33
CA GLN A 48 77.15 -6.95 -2.32
C GLN A 48 76.30 -6.08 -1.39
N GLY A 49 76.79 -4.92 -0.96
CA GLY A 49 76.01 -3.93 -0.21
C GLY A 49 74.78 -3.42 -0.98
N ALA A 50 74.96 -3.06 -2.26
CA ALA A 50 73.87 -2.63 -3.12
C ALA A 50 72.81 -3.73 -3.36
N THR A 51 73.22 -5.01 -3.46
CA THR A 51 72.27 -6.12 -3.56
C THR A 51 71.48 -6.35 -2.27
N MET A 52 72.13 -6.22 -1.11
CA MET A 52 71.48 -6.34 0.19
C MET A 52 70.45 -5.21 0.41
N ASP A 53 70.80 -3.98 0.07
CA ASP A 53 69.89 -2.82 0.15
C ASP A 53 68.64 -3.00 -0.72
N ARG A 54 68.81 -3.58 -1.92
CA ARG A 54 67.69 -3.88 -2.82
C ARG A 54 66.74 -4.93 -2.23
N ILE A 55 67.29 -5.98 -1.62
CA ILE A 55 66.49 -7.01 -0.93
C ILE A 55 65.74 -6.39 0.26
N LEU A 56 66.40 -5.56 1.07
CA LEU A 56 65.76 -4.87 2.20
C LEU A 56 64.62 -3.95 1.72
N GLN A 57 64.81 -3.22 0.62
CA GLN A 57 63.75 -2.41 0.02
C GLN A 57 62.55 -3.25 -0.43
N GLU A 58 62.78 -4.41 -1.04
CA GLU A 58 61.70 -5.31 -1.46
C GLU A 58 60.95 -5.90 -0.26
N ILE A 59 61.65 -6.29 0.80
CA ILE A 59 61.04 -6.75 2.05
C ILE A 59 60.13 -5.66 2.64
N LEU A 60 60.63 -4.42 2.74
CA LEU A 60 59.84 -3.27 3.22
C LEU A 60 58.64 -2.96 2.31
N ALA A 61 58.76 -3.18 0.99
CA ALA A 61 57.64 -3.02 0.06
C ALA A 61 56.58 -4.11 0.26
N VAL A 62 56.99 -5.36 0.49
CA VAL A 62 56.08 -6.48 0.82
C VAL A 62 55.38 -6.23 2.14
N SER A 63 56.11 -5.82 3.20
CA SER A 63 55.51 -5.49 4.50
C SER A 63 54.41 -4.42 4.38
N ARG A 64 54.66 -3.33 3.63
CA ARG A 64 53.64 -2.30 3.38
C ARG A 64 52.42 -2.84 2.62
N LYS A 65 52.61 -3.77 1.68
CA LYS A 65 51.48 -4.40 0.98
C LYS A 65 50.68 -5.32 1.91
N LEU A 66 51.35 -6.06 2.80
CA LEU A 66 50.68 -6.90 3.80
C LEU A 66 49.85 -6.04 4.75
N GLU A 67 50.40 -4.93 5.26
CA GLU A 67 49.64 -3.97 6.07
C GLU A 67 48.41 -3.41 5.31
N GLY A 68 48.59 -3.06 4.03
CA GLY A 68 47.47 -2.62 3.18
C GLY A 68 46.39 -3.69 3.01
N MET A 69 46.79 -4.96 2.88
CA MET A 69 45.88 -6.09 2.74
C MET A 69 45.16 -6.41 4.06
N ASP A 70 45.83 -6.30 5.20
CA ASP A 70 45.22 -6.46 6.53
C ASP A 70 44.14 -5.39 6.76
N ASN A 71 44.44 -4.13 6.45
CA ASN A 71 43.46 -3.04 6.52
C ASN A 71 42.25 -3.30 5.60
N ALA A 72 42.49 -3.77 4.37
CA ALA A 72 41.40 -4.11 3.44
C ALA A 72 40.58 -5.30 3.94
N MET A 73 41.23 -6.30 4.53
CA MET A 73 40.55 -7.45 5.12
C MET A 73 39.70 -7.02 6.32
N GLU A 74 40.22 -6.17 7.20
CA GLU A 74 39.46 -5.60 8.32
C GLU A 74 38.21 -4.85 7.81
N ALA A 75 38.35 -3.99 6.79
CA ALA A 75 37.23 -3.29 6.18
C ALA A 75 36.17 -4.26 5.62
N LEU A 76 36.58 -5.29 4.87
CA LEU A 76 35.66 -6.31 4.37
C LEU A 76 34.98 -7.10 5.49
N THR A 77 35.68 -7.41 6.58
CA THR A 77 35.05 -8.07 7.74
C THR A 77 34.04 -7.16 8.42
N ALA A 78 34.29 -5.86 8.50
CA ALA A 78 33.35 -4.89 9.04
C ALA A 78 32.08 -4.79 8.17
N GLU A 79 32.24 -4.68 6.86
CA GLU A 79 31.11 -4.64 5.91
C GLU A 79 30.30 -5.95 5.93
N THR A 80 30.98 -7.11 5.99
CA THR A 80 30.32 -8.41 6.12
C THR A 80 29.51 -8.51 7.42
N ARG A 81 30.02 -7.96 8.53
CA ARG A 81 29.25 -7.89 9.79
C ARG A 81 28.03 -6.98 9.64
N SER A 82 28.17 -5.83 9.00
CA SER A 82 27.05 -4.92 8.73
C SER A 82 25.96 -5.62 7.91
N MET A 83 26.33 -6.26 6.80
CA MET A 83 25.39 -6.99 5.95
C MET A 83 24.65 -8.10 6.72
N ARG A 84 25.33 -8.80 7.63
CA ARG A 84 24.68 -9.82 8.49
C ARG A 84 23.62 -9.21 9.42
N LEU A 85 23.88 -8.03 9.96
CA LEU A 85 22.90 -7.32 10.80
C LEU A 85 21.70 -6.85 9.96
N ASP A 86 21.95 -6.33 8.77
CA ASP A 86 20.89 -5.90 7.86
C ASP A 86 20.01 -7.09 7.42
N ILE A 87 20.62 -8.23 7.11
CA ILE A 87 19.89 -9.48 6.80
C ILE A 87 19.02 -9.91 7.98
N ALA A 88 19.55 -9.88 9.22
CA ALA A 88 18.77 -10.22 10.40
C ALA A 88 17.59 -9.25 10.62
N SER A 89 17.80 -7.95 10.38
CA SER A 89 16.75 -6.94 10.41
C SER A 89 15.67 -7.22 9.36
N PHE A 90 16.05 -7.51 8.12
CA PHE A 90 15.11 -7.83 7.05
C PHE A 90 14.34 -9.11 7.33
N GLN A 91 14.98 -10.15 7.87
CA GLN A 91 14.29 -11.38 8.28
C GLN A 91 13.22 -11.10 9.34
N SER A 92 13.52 -10.26 10.32
CA SER A 92 12.53 -9.85 11.33
C SER A 92 11.36 -9.06 10.71
N GLN A 93 11.65 -8.14 9.79
CA GLN A 93 10.61 -7.36 9.10
C GLN A 93 9.72 -8.26 8.23
N ILE A 94 10.31 -9.19 7.48
CA ILE A 94 9.57 -10.15 6.65
C ILE A 94 8.65 -11.00 7.51
N SER A 95 9.16 -11.56 8.62
CA SER A 95 8.33 -12.33 9.55
C SER A 95 7.16 -11.51 10.11
N GLY A 96 7.38 -10.23 10.42
CA GLY A 96 6.31 -9.33 10.86
C GLY A 96 5.27 -9.04 9.76
N VAL A 97 5.71 -8.91 8.51
CA VAL A 97 4.81 -8.76 7.36
C VAL A 97 3.99 -10.03 7.14
N ASP A 98 4.62 -11.20 7.15
CA ASP A 98 3.93 -12.49 6.97
C ASP A 98 2.85 -12.70 8.04
N GLN A 99 3.13 -12.36 9.30
CA GLN A 99 2.14 -12.45 10.38
C GLN A 99 0.96 -11.49 10.15
N ARG A 100 1.23 -10.27 9.67
CA ARG A 100 0.18 -9.29 9.36
C ARG A 100 -0.65 -9.74 8.17
N VAL A 101 -0.03 -10.30 7.13
CA VAL A 101 -0.72 -10.87 5.96
C VAL A 101 -1.64 -12.01 6.39
N ALA A 102 -1.14 -12.97 7.17
CA ALA A 102 -1.96 -14.07 7.69
C ALA A 102 -3.15 -13.58 8.53
N THR A 103 -2.95 -12.52 9.32
CA THR A 103 -4.03 -11.88 10.09
C THR A 103 -5.07 -11.24 9.17
N VAL A 104 -4.65 -10.54 8.12
CA VAL A 104 -5.56 -9.93 7.14
C VAL A 104 -6.34 -11.01 6.38
N GLU A 105 -5.68 -12.07 5.94
CA GLU A 105 -6.31 -13.17 5.20
C GLU A 105 -7.41 -13.85 6.03
N THR A 106 -7.13 -14.15 7.30
CA THR A 106 -8.13 -14.72 8.22
C THR A 106 -9.31 -13.77 8.46
N GLN A 107 -9.05 -12.47 8.59
CA GLN A 107 -10.11 -11.47 8.70
C GLN A 107 -10.96 -11.44 7.43
N VAL A 108 -10.35 -11.37 6.25
CA VAL A 108 -11.07 -11.36 4.96
C VAL A 108 -11.95 -12.59 4.83
N ALA A 109 -11.46 -13.78 5.14
CA ALA A 109 -12.27 -15.01 5.15
C ALA A 109 -13.46 -14.93 6.12
N SER A 110 -13.28 -14.29 7.28
CA SER A 110 -14.39 -14.08 8.22
C SER A 110 -15.43 -13.07 7.69
N TRP A 111 -14.98 -12.03 6.98
CA TRP A 111 -15.88 -11.03 6.37
C TRP A 111 -16.69 -11.63 5.23
N THR A 112 -16.06 -12.43 4.37
CA THR A 112 -16.77 -13.10 3.27
C THR A 112 -17.82 -14.06 3.81
N ASN A 113 -17.53 -14.82 4.87
CA ASN A 113 -18.53 -15.71 5.47
C ASN A 113 -19.73 -14.91 6.03
N ARG A 114 -19.48 -13.81 6.74
CA ARG A 114 -20.56 -12.93 7.23
C ARG A 114 -21.38 -12.33 6.11
N ASP A 115 -20.77 -11.96 4.98
CA ASP A 115 -21.48 -11.43 3.83
C ASP A 115 -22.43 -12.49 3.21
N HIS A 116 -21.98 -13.74 3.13
CA HIS A 116 -22.84 -14.85 2.70
C HIS A 116 -24.01 -15.08 3.68
N GLU A 117 -23.74 -15.05 4.98
CA GLU A 117 -24.80 -15.16 6.00
C GLU A 117 -25.81 -14.01 5.89
N LEU A 118 -25.35 -12.77 5.73
CA LEU A 118 -26.21 -11.60 5.55
C LEU A 118 -27.05 -11.71 4.28
N SER A 119 -26.45 -12.13 3.16
CA SER A 119 -27.16 -12.33 1.90
C SER A 119 -28.24 -13.42 2.06
N HIS A 120 -27.91 -14.53 2.73
CA HIS A 120 -28.87 -15.58 3.03
C HIS A 120 -30.01 -15.07 3.91
N LEU A 121 -29.71 -14.34 4.99
CA LEU A 121 -30.72 -13.78 5.88
C LEU A 121 -31.63 -12.78 5.16
N ARG A 122 -31.08 -11.94 4.28
CA ARG A 122 -31.87 -11.02 3.45
C ARG A 122 -32.82 -11.77 2.54
N SER A 123 -32.36 -12.82 1.85
CA SER A 123 -33.22 -13.65 1.01
C SER A 123 -34.35 -14.31 1.81
N LYS A 124 -34.05 -14.83 3.00
CA LYS A 124 -35.06 -15.37 3.93
C LYS A 124 -36.08 -14.31 4.35
N LEU A 125 -35.61 -13.10 4.68
CA LEU A 125 -36.49 -12.00 5.07
C LEU A 125 -37.43 -11.63 3.93
N THR A 126 -36.90 -11.49 2.71
CA THR A 126 -37.70 -11.19 1.51
C THR A 126 -38.74 -12.29 1.25
N ASP A 127 -38.37 -13.57 1.32
CA ASP A 127 -39.34 -14.67 1.15
C ASP A 127 -40.44 -14.65 2.22
N LEU A 128 -40.09 -14.33 3.48
CA LEU A 128 -41.07 -14.19 4.55
C LEU A 128 -41.99 -12.98 4.35
N GLU A 129 -41.44 -11.83 3.94
CA GLU A 129 -42.23 -10.64 3.62
C GLU A 129 -43.17 -10.89 2.44
N ASP A 130 -42.67 -11.55 1.39
CA ASP A 130 -43.45 -11.90 0.21
C ASP A 130 -44.57 -12.88 0.56
N ARG A 131 -44.30 -13.92 1.35
CA ARG A 131 -45.33 -14.85 1.83
C ARG A 131 -46.35 -14.17 2.73
N SER A 132 -45.90 -13.25 3.58
CA SER A 132 -46.79 -12.49 4.47
C SER A 132 -47.69 -11.52 3.70
N ARG A 133 -47.24 -11.00 2.55
CA ARG A 133 -48.00 -10.05 1.73
C ARG A 133 -48.72 -10.70 0.55
N ARG A 134 -48.42 -11.95 0.22
CA ARG A 134 -48.99 -12.68 -0.95
C ARG A 134 -50.51 -12.64 -1.01
N ASN A 135 -51.17 -12.63 0.15
CA ASN A 135 -52.62 -12.61 0.24
C ASN A 135 -53.20 -11.22 0.50
N ASN A 136 -52.36 -10.19 0.59
CA ASN A 136 -52.80 -8.81 0.78
C ASN A 136 -52.98 -8.13 -0.57
N VAL A 137 -54.24 -7.90 -0.95
CA VAL A 137 -54.61 -7.18 -2.17
C VAL A 137 -54.93 -5.73 -1.81
N HIS A 138 -54.29 -4.78 -2.48
CA HIS A 138 -54.57 -3.35 -2.32
C HIS A 138 -55.38 -2.83 -3.50
N LEU A 139 -56.61 -2.37 -3.24
CA LEU A 139 -57.42 -1.65 -4.23
C LEU A 139 -57.12 -0.16 -4.08
N LEU A 140 -56.60 0.44 -5.16
CA LEU A 140 -56.28 1.86 -5.22
C LEU A 140 -57.31 2.56 -6.10
N GLY A 141 -57.79 3.71 -5.66
CA GLY A 141 -58.61 4.56 -6.51
C GLY A 141 -60.06 4.14 -6.65
N PHE A 142 -60.54 3.32 -5.71
CA PHE A 142 -61.87 2.75 -5.77
C PHE A 142 -62.92 3.78 -5.28
N PRO A 143 -64.01 4.02 -6.04
CA PRO A 143 -64.95 5.10 -5.76
C PRO A 143 -65.66 4.90 -4.42
N GLU A 144 -65.71 5.95 -3.60
CA GLU A 144 -66.32 5.91 -2.27
C GLU A 144 -67.85 6.11 -2.37
N GLY A 145 -68.62 5.30 -1.64
CA GLY A 145 -70.08 5.47 -1.50
C GLY A 145 -70.95 4.64 -2.47
N VAL A 146 -70.35 4.00 -3.48
CA VAL A 146 -71.06 3.06 -4.37
C VAL A 146 -71.19 1.65 -3.78
N GLU A 147 -70.44 1.37 -2.72
CA GLU A 147 -70.31 0.06 -2.08
C GLU A 147 -71.48 -0.26 -1.13
N GLY A 148 -72.27 0.74 -0.74
CA GLY A 148 -73.37 0.57 0.21
C GLY A 148 -72.90 0.37 1.65
N ALA A 149 -73.55 -0.54 2.40
CA ALA A 149 -73.23 -0.84 3.79
C ALA A 149 -72.08 -1.86 3.95
N ASP A 150 -71.95 -2.79 2.99
CA ASP A 150 -70.98 -3.89 3.03
C ASP A 150 -70.16 -3.95 1.74
N LEU A 151 -68.83 -3.86 1.88
CA LEU A 151 -67.87 -3.87 0.77
C LEU A 151 -67.77 -5.22 0.05
N PHE A 152 -67.95 -6.32 0.79
CA PHE A 152 -67.79 -7.70 0.31
C PHE A 152 -68.66 -8.08 -0.90
N PRO A 153 -70.01 -8.01 -0.83
CA PRO A 153 -70.87 -8.42 -1.94
C PRO A 153 -70.64 -7.56 -3.17
N TYR A 154 -70.37 -6.26 -2.98
CA TYR A 154 -70.03 -5.35 -4.06
C TYR A 154 -68.74 -5.76 -4.78
N LEU A 155 -67.67 -6.06 -4.03
CA LEU A 155 -66.40 -6.51 -4.63
C LEU A 155 -66.53 -7.84 -5.35
N ARG A 156 -67.33 -8.78 -4.84
CA ARG A 156 -67.60 -10.07 -5.49
C ARG A 156 -68.23 -9.91 -6.87
N ASP A 157 -69.10 -8.91 -7.03
CA ASP A 157 -69.80 -8.66 -8.29
C ASP A 157 -68.98 -7.81 -9.27
N VAL A 158 -68.13 -6.93 -8.76
CA VAL A 158 -67.39 -5.94 -9.57
C VAL A 158 -66.02 -6.46 -10.00
N LEU A 159 -65.28 -7.17 -9.15
CA LEU A 159 -63.94 -7.64 -9.49
C LEU A 159 -63.89 -8.53 -10.73
N PRO A 160 -64.75 -9.57 -10.89
CA PRO A 160 -64.74 -10.40 -12.10
C PRO A 160 -65.02 -9.61 -13.38
N LYS A 161 -65.84 -8.55 -13.28
CA LYS A 161 -66.19 -7.67 -14.41
C LYS A 161 -65.08 -6.69 -14.80
N LEU A 162 -64.21 -6.34 -13.85
CA LEU A 162 -63.10 -5.42 -14.07
C LEU A 162 -61.85 -6.14 -14.58
N THR A 163 -61.63 -7.38 -14.15
CA THR A 163 -60.39 -8.11 -14.45
C THR A 163 -60.53 -9.13 -15.56
N ASP A 164 -61.74 -9.42 -16.05
CA ASP A 164 -62.03 -10.54 -16.98
C ASP A 164 -61.51 -11.90 -16.47
N ILE A 165 -61.29 -12.02 -15.16
CA ILE A 165 -60.79 -13.24 -14.50
C ILE A 165 -61.98 -13.97 -13.91
N ILE A 166 -62.12 -15.24 -14.28
CA ILE A 166 -63.07 -16.15 -13.64
C ILE A 166 -62.41 -16.70 -12.38
N PHE A 167 -62.93 -16.33 -11.22
CA PHE A 167 -62.51 -16.88 -9.94
C PHE A 167 -63.31 -18.17 -9.67
N ASP A 168 -62.65 -19.32 -9.76
CA ASP A 168 -63.20 -20.63 -9.37
C ASP A 168 -62.26 -21.33 -8.38
N PRO A 169 -62.62 -21.47 -7.09
CA PRO A 169 -63.87 -21.06 -6.46
C PRO A 169 -64.02 -19.53 -6.35
N PRO A 170 -65.24 -19.03 -6.03
CA PRO A 170 -65.48 -17.59 -5.87
C PRO A 170 -64.52 -16.95 -4.87
N LEU A 171 -64.11 -15.72 -5.15
CA LEU A 171 -63.17 -14.99 -4.32
C LEU A 171 -63.73 -14.80 -2.90
N GLU A 172 -63.05 -15.39 -1.92
CA GLU A 172 -63.33 -15.22 -0.49
C GLU A 172 -62.25 -14.32 0.13
N PHE A 173 -62.67 -13.35 0.93
CA PHE A 173 -61.74 -12.56 1.74
C PHE A 173 -61.94 -12.87 3.22
N GLN A 174 -60.84 -12.98 3.94
CA GLN A 174 -60.84 -13.19 5.38
C GLN A 174 -61.05 -11.88 6.14
N ARG A 175 -60.52 -10.78 5.58
CA ARG A 175 -60.58 -9.44 6.17
C ARG A 175 -60.54 -8.38 5.08
N GLU A 176 -61.24 -7.30 5.33
CA GLU A 176 -61.28 -6.09 4.54
C GLU A 176 -61.21 -4.91 5.48
N HIS A 177 -60.32 -3.96 5.18
CA HIS A 177 -60.30 -2.71 5.91
C HIS A 177 -59.92 -1.57 4.97
N ARG A 178 -60.57 -0.44 5.22
CA ARG A 178 -60.21 0.82 4.60
C ARG A 178 -58.88 1.31 5.18
N LEU A 179 -57.97 1.73 4.31
CA LEU A 179 -56.73 2.37 4.71
C LEU A 179 -56.98 3.88 4.86
N GLY A 180 -56.97 4.35 6.10
CA GLY A 180 -57.16 5.76 6.47
C GLY A 180 -58.61 6.16 6.81
N PRO A 181 -58.82 7.37 7.35
CA PRO A 181 -60.11 7.83 7.86
C PRO A 181 -61.15 8.06 6.75
N LYS A 182 -62.44 8.03 7.13
CA LYS A 182 -63.57 8.38 6.25
C LYS A 182 -63.52 9.85 5.87
N ARG A 183 -63.46 10.14 4.56
CA ARG A 183 -63.36 11.52 4.06
C ARG A 183 -64.76 12.08 3.85
N GLN A 184 -64.94 13.34 4.23
CA GLN A 184 -66.24 14.02 4.23
C GLN A 184 -66.55 14.69 2.88
N ASP A 185 -65.54 14.88 2.02
CA ASP A 185 -65.66 15.65 0.79
C ASP A 185 -65.30 14.81 -0.45
N GLY A 186 -66.21 14.79 -1.44
CA GLY A 186 -66.07 14.05 -2.71
C GLY A 186 -65.04 14.62 -3.70
N ASN A 187 -64.13 15.49 -3.26
CA ASN A 187 -63.09 16.12 -4.10
C ASN A 187 -61.66 15.66 -3.74
N ASP A 188 -61.53 14.74 -2.78
CA ASP A 188 -60.26 14.15 -2.38
C ASP A 188 -59.96 12.85 -3.14
N ARG A 189 -58.66 12.55 -3.30
CA ARG A 189 -58.17 11.32 -3.94
C ARG A 189 -58.90 10.08 -3.37
N PRO A 190 -59.45 9.18 -4.22
CA PRO A 190 -60.20 8.00 -3.79
C PRO A 190 -59.47 7.14 -2.76
N PRO A 191 -60.18 6.55 -1.78
CA PRO A 191 -59.58 5.76 -0.70
C PRO A 191 -58.91 4.47 -1.20
N ASN A 192 -57.97 3.97 -0.39
CA ASN A 192 -57.32 2.69 -0.63
C ASN A 192 -57.94 1.64 0.29
N TYR A 193 -58.16 0.43 -0.23
CA TYR A 193 -58.64 -0.70 0.55
C TYR A 193 -57.57 -1.77 0.63
N SER A 194 -57.44 -2.40 1.79
CA SER A 194 -56.61 -3.58 1.98
C SER A 194 -57.50 -4.78 2.22
N LEU A 195 -57.38 -5.78 1.35
CA LEU A 195 -58.13 -7.03 1.42
C LEU A 195 -57.15 -8.16 1.71
N HIS A 196 -57.50 -9.04 2.63
CA HIS A 196 -56.77 -10.26 2.89
C HIS A 196 -57.53 -11.43 2.24
N ALA A 197 -57.09 -11.86 1.06
CA ALA A 197 -57.71 -12.96 0.32
C ALA A 197 -57.49 -14.28 1.06
N THR A 198 -58.54 -15.09 1.14
CA THR A 198 -58.44 -16.47 1.61
C THR A 198 -57.97 -17.30 0.42
N THR A 199 -56.75 -17.86 0.48
CA THR A 199 -56.33 -18.85 -0.52
C THR A 199 -57.07 -20.17 -0.22
N PRO A 200 -57.92 -20.70 -1.12
CA PRO A 200 -58.39 -22.07 -0.99
C PRO A 200 -57.17 -22.99 -1.14
N ALA A 201 -57.04 -23.99 -0.28
CA ALA A 201 -55.92 -24.92 -0.34
C ALA A 201 -55.81 -25.55 -1.74
N GLY A 202 -54.75 -25.20 -2.50
CA GLY A 202 -54.37 -25.91 -3.73
C GLY A 202 -54.40 -25.16 -5.07
N LEU A 203 -54.69 -23.84 -5.14
CA LEU A 203 -54.58 -23.10 -6.41
C LEU A 203 -53.23 -22.40 -6.58
N PRO A 204 -52.66 -22.37 -7.81
CA PRO A 204 -51.45 -21.63 -8.08
C PRO A 204 -51.71 -20.14 -7.87
N THR A 205 -50.86 -19.54 -7.03
CA THR A 205 -50.69 -18.10 -6.82
C THR A 205 -50.84 -17.33 -8.13
N ILE A 206 -51.57 -16.21 -8.13
CA ILE A 206 -51.54 -15.23 -9.23
C ILE A 206 -50.12 -14.65 -9.28
N THR A 207 -49.21 -15.38 -9.91
CA THR A 207 -47.91 -14.91 -10.35
C THR A 207 -48.06 -14.51 -11.80
N ASP A 208 -48.60 -13.34 -12.05
CA ASP A 208 -48.11 -12.58 -13.20
C ASP A 208 -48.18 -11.08 -12.95
N GLY A 209 -47.06 -10.42 -13.24
CA GLY A 209 -46.79 -9.03 -12.92
C GLY A 209 -47.68 -8.08 -13.70
N SER A 210 -48.88 -7.83 -13.21
CA SER A 210 -49.76 -6.78 -13.74
C SER A 210 -49.52 -5.47 -12.98
N ASN A 211 -48.33 -4.89 -13.15
CA ASN A 211 -48.14 -3.46 -12.91
C ASN A 211 -48.84 -2.70 -14.05
N ALA A 212 -50.18 -2.75 -14.06
CA ALA A 212 -51.02 -2.02 -14.99
C ALA A 212 -51.02 -0.55 -14.58
N ARG A 213 -49.94 0.13 -14.99
CA ARG A 213 -49.81 1.58 -14.95
C ARG A 213 -50.84 2.17 -15.93
N ALA A 214 -52.01 2.51 -15.41
CA ALA A 214 -53.06 3.18 -16.17
C ALA A 214 -52.51 4.47 -16.79
N ALA A 215 -52.57 4.56 -18.12
CA ALA A 215 -52.26 5.77 -18.89
C ALA A 215 -53.38 6.82 -18.70
N PRO A 216 -53.08 8.13 -18.77
CA PRO A 216 -54.10 9.16 -18.64
C PRO A 216 -54.94 9.23 -19.93
N ILE A 217 -56.26 9.24 -19.76
CA ILE A 217 -57.22 9.49 -20.84
C ILE A 217 -57.21 11.00 -21.11
N GLY A 218 -56.94 11.38 -22.37
CA GLY A 218 -57.08 12.74 -22.88
C GLY A 218 -58.48 13.04 -23.38
#